data_AF-A0A1G4ST96-F1
#
_entry.id   AF-A0A1G4ST96-F1
#
_cell.length_a   1.000
_cell.length_b   1.000
_cell.length_c   1.000
_cell.angle_alpha   90.00
_cell.angle_beta   90.00
_cell.angle_gamma   90.00
#
_symmetry.space_group_name_H-M   'P 1'
#
loop_
_entity.id
_entity.type
_entity.pdbx_description
1 polymer ?
#
loop_
_entity_poly.entity_id
_entity_poly.type
_entity_poly.pdbx_seq_one_letter_code
_entity_poly.pdbx_strand_id
1 'polypeptide(L)'
;MPRDRTLSKESTIYTYRLLKRVHYKPIFFQVYWILIACAFIGAAIAISFDSLPAGLIGVPVGVIGIPLVQTLLLRLLLRTKEKYSPQAWNWSYRLPWFGYVPGTNAYIAMTKVRRLHFHVLWIVLVLLGCLYPWLSPSLLGFLVFIHLWLLLPRLVIIFLLRKHSSTGYLKINENDSSCYAQ
;
A
#
# COMPACT_ATOMS: atom_id res chain seq x y z
N MET A 1 -2.68 8.61 46.51
CA MET A 1 -1.30 8.16 46.21
C MET A 1 -1.26 7.61 44.80
N PRO A 2 -0.46 8.17 43.88
CA PRO A 2 -0.34 7.63 42.54
C PRO A 2 0.43 6.30 42.60
N ARG A 3 -0.08 5.26 41.93
CA ARG A 3 0.62 3.97 41.77
C ARG A 3 1.78 4.19 40.80
N ASP A 4 2.98 4.35 41.31
CA ASP A 4 4.19 4.26 40.49
C ASP A 4 4.25 2.85 39.90
N ARG A 5 4.03 2.76 38.59
CA ARG A 5 4.22 1.51 37.83
C ARG A 5 5.71 1.24 37.77
N THR A 6 6.24 0.59 38.79
CA THR A 6 7.62 0.11 38.80
C THR A 6 7.77 -0.93 37.69
N LEU A 7 8.56 -0.58 36.67
CA LEU A 7 8.97 -1.51 35.62
C LEU A 7 9.62 -2.73 36.30
N SER A 8 9.19 -3.93 35.91
CA SER A 8 9.78 -5.19 36.40
C SER A 8 11.29 -5.18 36.18
N LYS A 9 12.06 -5.68 37.15
CA LYS A 9 13.53 -5.79 37.09
C LYS A 9 14.02 -6.59 35.87
N GLU A 10 13.15 -7.39 35.25
CA GLU A 10 13.42 -8.17 34.04
C GLU A 10 12.92 -7.50 32.75
N SER A 11 12.53 -6.22 32.80
CA SER A 11 12.11 -5.50 31.59
C SER A 11 13.30 -5.15 30.71
N THR A 12 13.38 -5.78 29.53
CA THR A 12 14.33 -5.36 28.49
C THR A 12 13.86 -4.04 27.87
N ILE A 13 14.63 -2.97 28.10
CA ILE A 13 14.37 -1.67 27.48
C ILE A 13 14.97 -1.69 26.07
N TYR A 14 14.10 -1.64 25.06
CA TYR A 14 14.50 -1.48 23.67
C TYR A 14 14.68 0.00 23.35
N THR A 15 15.91 0.42 23.03
CA THR A 15 16.19 1.78 22.57
C THR A 15 16.12 1.83 21.06
N TYR A 16 15.19 2.63 20.51
CA TYR A 16 15.05 2.80 19.07
C TYR A 16 15.61 4.16 18.64
N ARG A 17 16.51 4.16 17.65
CA ARG A 17 17.06 5.39 17.06
C ARG A 17 16.33 5.72 15.77
N LEU A 18 15.81 6.94 15.65
CA LEU A 18 15.24 7.45 14.40
C LEU A 18 16.37 7.66 13.37
N LEU A 19 16.27 6.99 12.22
CA LEU A 19 17.23 7.11 11.13
C LEU A 19 16.79 8.15 10.09
N LYS A 20 15.54 8.05 9.65
CA LYS A 20 15.01 8.89 8.56
C LYS A 20 13.51 9.05 8.70
N ARG A 21 13.02 10.27 8.49
CA ARG A 21 11.60 10.62 8.44
C ARG A 21 11.26 11.16 7.06
N VAL A 22 10.16 10.67 6.48
CA VAL A 22 9.59 11.16 5.23
C VAL A 22 8.26 11.80 5.56
N HIS A 23 8.18 13.13 5.37
CA HIS A 23 6.97 13.89 5.61
C HIS A 23 6.10 13.94 4.36
N TYR A 24 4.80 13.77 4.55
CA TYR A 24 3.81 13.78 3.48
C TYR A 24 3.42 15.23 3.16
N LYS A 25 3.83 15.77 1.99
CA LYS A 25 3.33 17.10 1.57
C LYS A 25 1.95 16.94 0.92
N PRO A 26 0.91 17.66 1.39
CA PRO A 26 -0.47 17.51 0.89
C PRO A 26 -0.60 17.78 -0.62
N ILE A 27 0.24 18.68 -1.16
CA ILE A 27 0.26 19.04 -2.58
C ILE A 27 0.48 17.83 -3.50
N PHE A 28 1.36 16.89 -3.13
CA PHE A 28 1.63 15.71 -3.96
C PHE A 28 0.42 14.79 -4.03
N PHE A 29 -0.37 14.70 -2.96
CA PHE A 29 -1.58 13.87 -2.93
C PHE A 29 -2.71 14.50 -3.74
N GLN A 30 -2.85 15.83 -3.70
CA GLN A 30 -3.85 16.53 -4.52
C GLN A 30 -3.56 16.32 -6.00
N VAL A 31 -2.32 16.53 -6.43
CA VAL A 31 -1.90 16.28 -7.83
C VAL A 31 -2.13 14.82 -8.22
N TYR A 32 -1.81 13.89 -7.33
CA TYR A 32 -2.01 12.47 -7.57
C TYR A 32 -3.49 12.08 -7.73
N TRP A 33 -4.40 12.66 -6.94
CA TRP A 33 -5.85 12.46 -7.09
C TRP A 33 -6.42 13.13 -8.34
N ILE A 34 -5.96 14.32 -8.71
CA ILE A 34 -6.38 14.96 -9.94
C ILE A 34 -5.98 14.08 -11.13
N LEU A 35 -4.78 13.51 -11.09
CA LEU A 35 -4.29 12.65 -12.15
C LEU A 35 -5.04 11.31 -12.23
N ILE A 36 -5.47 10.72 -11.11
CA ILE A 36 -6.32 9.52 -11.15
C ILE A 36 -7.72 9.84 -11.71
N ALA A 37 -8.28 11.01 -11.39
CA ALA A 37 -9.54 11.45 -11.96
C ALA A 37 -9.43 11.70 -13.46
N CYS A 38 -8.35 12.35 -13.92
CA CYS A 38 -8.07 12.52 -15.35
C CYS A 38 -7.89 11.18 -16.07
N ALA A 39 -7.17 10.22 -15.47
CA ALA A 39 -7.00 8.88 -16.04
C ALA A 39 -8.33 8.12 -16.13
N PHE A 40 -9.21 8.26 -15.13
CA PHE A 40 -10.55 7.69 -15.15
C PHE A 40 -11.40 8.27 -16.28
N ILE A 41 -11.43 9.59 -16.43
CA ILE A 41 -12.17 10.27 -17.51
C ILE A 41 -11.61 9.84 -18.87
N GLY A 42 -10.28 9.82 -19.03
CA GLY A 42 -9.63 9.39 -20.26
C GLY A 42 -9.95 7.94 -20.63
N ALA A 43 -9.96 7.03 -19.65
CA ALA A 43 -10.32 5.63 -19.87
C ALA A 43 -11.81 5.45 -20.18
N ALA A 44 -12.69 6.19 -19.50
CA ALA A 44 -14.12 6.17 -19.81
C ALA A 44 -14.36 6.62 -21.26
N ILE A 45 -13.71 7.68 -21.72
CA ILE A 45 -13.80 8.16 -23.11
C ILE A 45 -13.24 7.11 -24.07
N ALA A 46 -12.02 6.62 -23.84
CA ALA A 46 -11.35 5.66 -24.73
C ALA A 46 -12.13 4.35 -24.91
N ILE A 47 -12.71 3.82 -23.82
CA ILE A 47 -13.45 2.55 -23.87
C ILE A 47 -14.89 2.77 -24.39
N SER A 48 -15.47 3.97 -24.21
CA SER A 48 -16.77 4.31 -24.81
C SER A 48 -16.75 4.26 -26.34
N PHE A 49 -15.60 4.50 -26.97
CA PHE A 49 -15.44 4.36 -28.43
C PHE A 49 -15.49 2.91 -28.91
N ASP A 50 -15.02 1.95 -28.11
CA ASP A 50 -15.04 0.51 -28.46
C ASP A 50 -16.38 -0.15 -28.11
N SER A 51 -16.92 0.11 -26.91
CA SER A 51 -18.19 -0.47 -26.47
C SER A 51 -18.75 0.26 -25.23
N LEU A 52 -19.89 0.93 -25.42
CA LEU A 52 -20.62 1.68 -24.39
C LEU A 52 -20.89 0.92 -23.07
N PRO A 53 -21.36 -0.35 -23.07
CA PRO A 53 -21.60 -1.08 -21.82
C PRO A 53 -20.31 -1.53 -21.11
N ALA A 54 -19.24 -1.81 -21.85
CA ALA A 54 -17.97 -2.26 -21.28
C ALA A 54 -17.21 -1.12 -20.59
N GLY A 55 -17.28 0.10 -21.13
CA GLY A 55 -16.68 1.30 -20.53
C GLY A 55 -17.38 1.72 -19.24
N LEU A 56 -18.71 1.70 -19.23
CA LEU A 56 -19.48 2.19 -18.08
C LEU A 56 -19.36 1.28 -16.86
N ILE A 57 -19.24 -0.04 -17.06
CA ILE A 57 -19.16 -1.03 -15.97
C ILE A 57 -17.72 -1.43 -15.68
N GLY A 58 -16.90 -1.66 -16.72
CA GLY A 58 -15.53 -2.17 -16.57
C GLY A 58 -14.59 -1.20 -15.86
N VAL A 59 -14.72 0.11 -16.15
CA VAL A 59 -13.86 1.14 -15.55
C VAL A 59 -14.10 1.29 -14.04
N PRO A 60 -15.33 1.47 -13.51
CA PRO A 60 -15.55 1.55 -12.07
C PRO A 60 -15.23 0.24 -11.36
N VAL A 61 -15.50 -0.92 -11.97
CA VAL A 61 -15.08 -2.23 -11.44
C VAL A 61 -13.57 -2.31 -11.33
N GLY A 62 -12.81 -1.78 -12.29
CA GLY A 62 -11.35 -1.71 -12.20
C GLY A 62 -10.85 -0.78 -11.10
N VAL A 63 -11.40 0.43 -11.01
CA VAL A 63 -10.98 1.44 -10.02
C VAL A 63 -11.24 0.99 -8.59
N ILE A 64 -12.33 0.27 -8.34
CA ILE A 64 -12.70 -0.22 -7.00
C ILE A 64 -12.14 -1.63 -6.76
N GLY A 65 -12.17 -2.49 -7.79
CA GLY A 65 -11.76 -3.88 -7.70
C GLY A 65 -10.26 -4.05 -7.49
N ILE A 66 -9.41 -3.29 -8.19
CA ILE A 66 -7.95 -3.37 -8.03
C ILE A 66 -7.51 -3.09 -6.59
N PRO A 67 -7.90 -1.96 -5.93
CA PRO A 67 -7.51 -1.73 -4.55
C PRO A 67 -8.12 -2.77 -3.58
N LEU A 68 -9.31 -3.29 -3.85
CA LEU A 68 -9.88 -4.40 -3.07
C LEU A 68 -9.05 -5.68 -3.20
N VAL A 69 -8.66 -6.07 -4.41
CA VAL A 69 -7.79 -7.23 -4.65
C VAL A 69 -6.43 -7.04 -3.98
N GLN A 70 -5.83 -5.85 -4.10
CA GLN A 70 -4.55 -5.54 -3.43
C GLN A 70 -4.66 -5.68 -1.91
N THR A 71 -5.72 -5.14 -1.30
CA THR A 71 -5.92 -5.22 0.16
C THR A 71 -6.20 -6.64 0.64
N LEU A 72 -7.00 -7.40 -0.12
CA LEU A 72 -7.27 -8.81 0.16
C LEU A 72 -5.99 -9.65 0.07
N LEU A 73 -5.20 -9.48 -0.99
CA LEU A 73 -3.92 -10.18 -1.17
C LEU A 73 -2.93 -9.85 -0.05
N LEU A 74 -2.83 -8.57 0.34
CA LEU A 74 -1.97 -8.15 1.44
C LEU A 74 -2.38 -8.86 2.75
N ARG A 75 -3.69 -8.90 3.03
CA ARG A 75 -4.25 -9.58 4.21
C ARG A 75 -4.00 -11.09 4.19
N LEU A 76 -4.18 -11.73 3.03
CA LEU A 76 -3.92 -13.16 2.85
C LEU A 76 -2.44 -13.50 3.02
N LEU A 77 -1.54 -12.71 2.44
CA LEU A 77 -0.09 -12.89 2.57
C LEU A 77 0.37 -12.75 4.03
N LEU A 78 -0.20 -11.81 4.77
CA LEU A 78 0.07 -11.64 6.19
C LEU A 78 -0.43 -12.83 7.01
N ARG A 79 -1.69 -13.23 6.80
CA ARG A 79 -2.28 -14.38 7.50
C ARG A 79 -1.53 -15.69 7.24
N THR A 80 -0.99 -15.85 6.03
CA THR A 80 -0.26 -17.06 5.65
C THR A 80 1.17 -17.08 6.20
N LYS A 81 1.85 -15.92 6.23
CA LYS A 81 3.24 -15.83 6.71
C LYS A 81 3.36 -15.65 8.23
N GLU A 82 2.32 -15.15 8.88
CA GLU A 82 2.31 -14.86 10.32
C GLU A 82 1.28 -15.79 10.99
N LYS A 83 1.77 -16.79 11.73
CA LYS A 83 0.94 -17.74 12.52
C LYS A 83 0.06 -17.04 13.57
N TYR A 84 0.42 -15.82 13.95
CA TYR A 84 -0.36 -14.93 14.80
C TYR A 84 -0.70 -13.68 14.01
N SER A 85 -1.98 -13.37 13.87
CA SER A 85 -2.43 -12.10 13.32
C SER A 85 -1.79 -10.99 14.16
N PRO A 86 -0.90 -10.14 13.61
CA PRO A 86 -0.37 -9.03 14.37
C PRO A 86 -1.56 -8.13 14.73
N GLN A 87 -1.92 -8.12 16.01
CA GLN A 87 -3.03 -7.37 16.60
C GLN A 87 -2.98 -5.85 16.34
N ALA A 88 -1.92 -5.39 15.68
CA ALA A 88 -1.59 -4.00 15.45
C ALA A 88 -1.73 -3.58 13.97
N TRP A 89 -2.48 -4.29 13.11
CA TRP A 89 -2.76 -3.82 11.74
C TRP A 89 -4.17 -3.24 11.65
N ASN A 90 -4.24 -1.99 11.18
CA ASN A 90 -5.48 -1.23 11.06
C ASN A 90 -5.77 -0.90 9.60
N TRP A 91 -7.05 -0.68 9.31
CA TRP A 91 -7.46 -0.15 8.03
C TRP A 91 -7.18 1.36 8.00
N SER A 92 -6.30 1.80 7.11
CA SER A 92 -6.01 3.22 6.88
C SER A 92 -6.60 3.67 5.56
N TYR A 93 -7.41 4.73 5.58
CA TYR A 93 -7.90 5.37 4.36
C TYR A 93 -6.97 6.48 3.86
N ARG A 94 -5.80 6.67 4.51
CA ARG A 94 -4.88 7.78 4.19
C ARG A 94 -3.84 7.36 3.16
N LEU A 95 -3.78 8.09 2.05
CA LEU A 95 -2.66 8.00 1.12
C LEU A 95 -1.38 8.45 1.82
N PRO A 96 -0.23 7.82 1.54
CA PRO A 96 0.05 6.84 0.48
C PRO A 96 -0.34 5.39 0.82
N TRP A 97 -0.86 5.17 2.02
CA TRP A 97 -1.12 3.87 2.65
C TRP A 97 -2.61 3.52 2.64
N PHE A 98 -3.24 3.52 1.48
CA PHE A 98 -4.66 3.23 1.32
C PHE A 98 -4.98 1.72 1.49
N GLY A 99 -5.49 1.29 2.64
CA GLY A 99 -5.92 -0.07 2.91
C GLY A 99 -5.33 -0.64 4.19
N TYR A 100 -5.05 -1.95 4.18
CA TYR A 100 -4.53 -2.64 5.36
C TYR A 100 -3.05 -2.30 5.59
N VAL A 101 -2.73 -1.64 6.71
CA VAL A 101 -1.37 -1.25 7.06
C VAL A 101 -1.07 -1.52 8.54
N PRO A 102 0.21 -1.62 8.94
CA PRO A 102 0.54 -1.54 10.36
C PRO A 102 -0.08 -0.28 10.96
N GLY A 103 -0.78 -0.48 12.06
CA GLY A 103 -1.25 0.57 12.93
C GLY A 103 -0.09 1.42 13.43
N THR A 104 -0.42 2.63 13.86
CA THR A 104 0.54 3.69 14.19
C THR A 104 1.54 3.35 15.30
N ASN A 105 1.26 2.32 16.09
CA ASN A 105 2.12 1.84 17.18
C ASN A 105 2.94 0.58 16.82
N ALA A 106 2.80 0.05 15.61
CA ALA A 106 3.53 -1.13 15.18
C ALA A 106 4.84 -0.79 14.46
N TYR A 107 5.89 -1.53 14.78
CA TYR A 107 7.19 -1.49 14.10
C TYR A 107 7.27 -2.69 13.16
N ILE A 108 7.43 -2.46 11.85
CA ILE A 108 7.58 -3.55 10.88
C ILE A 108 8.94 -3.48 10.22
N ALA A 109 9.64 -4.61 10.16
CA ALA A 109 10.89 -4.72 9.41
C ALA A 109 10.70 -4.28 7.95
N MET A 110 11.52 -3.33 7.49
CA MET A 110 11.43 -2.76 6.15
C MET A 110 11.56 -3.81 5.04
N THR A 111 12.39 -4.83 5.27
CA THR A 111 12.54 -5.98 4.34
C THR A 111 11.22 -6.73 4.12
N LYS A 112 10.40 -6.89 5.18
CA LYS A 112 9.08 -7.54 5.10
C LYS A 112 8.13 -6.70 4.26
N VAL A 113 8.00 -5.40 4.57
CA VAL A 113 7.12 -4.46 3.84
C VAL A 113 7.45 -4.44 2.36
N ARG A 114 8.75 -4.31 2.03
CA ARG A 114 9.24 -4.36 0.65
C ARG A 114 8.83 -5.66 -0.03
N ARG A 115 9.14 -6.81 0.57
CA ARG A 115 8.83 -8.12 -0.02
C ARG A 115 7.33 -8.28 -0.25
N LEU A 116 6.49 -7.87 0.70
CA LEU A 116 5.02 -7.95 0.61
C LEU A 116 4.48 -7.12 -0.56
N HIS A 117 4.89 -5.86 -0.68
CA HIS A 117 4.44 -5.01 -1.79
C HIS A 117 4.94 -5.49 -3.16
N PHE A 118 6.17 -6.01 -3.24
CA PHE A 118 6.62 -6.65 -4.48
C PHE A 118 5.81 -7.91 -4.82
N HIS A 119 5.45 -8.75 -3.84
CA HIS A 119 4.60 -9.91 -4.11
C HIS A 119 3.22 -9.48 -4.60
N VAL A 120 2.60 -8.48 -3.97
CA VAL A 120 1.29 -7.96 -4.43
C VAL A 120 1.40 -7.36 -5.83
N LEU A 121 2.48 -6.65 -6.14
CA LEU A 121 2.71 -6.12 -7.49
C LEU A 121 2.70 -7.24 -8.52
N TRP A 122 3.50 -8.29 -8.30
CA TRP A 122 3.65 -9.41 -9.22
C TRP A 122 2.39 -10.27 -9.31
N ILE A 123 1.76 -10.61 -8.19
CA ILE A 123 0.57 -11.48 -8.17
C ILE A 123 -0.56 -10.84 -8.96
N VAL A 124 -0.85 -9.56 -8.76
CA VAL A 124 -1.91 -8.88 -9.51
C VAL A 124 -1.53 -8.72 -10.97
N LEU A 125 -0.26 -8.48 -11.31
CA LEU A 125 0.17 -8.40 -12.71
C LEU A 125 0.00 -9.75 -13.43
N VAL A 126 0.38 -10.85 -12.78
CA VAL A 126 0.15 -12.22 -13.29
C VAL A 126 -1.34 -12.51 -13.42
N LEU A 127 -2.15 -12.12 -12.42
CA LEU A 127 -3.59 -12.28 -12.47
C LEU A 127 -4.20 -11.52 -13.66
N LEU A 128 -3.80 -10.27 -13.89
CA LEU A 128 -4.22 -9.48 -15.05
C LEU A 128 -3.80 -10.13 -16.37
N GLY A 129 -2.59 -10.72 -16.43
CA GLY A 129 -2.13 -11.50 -17.57
C GLY A 129 -2.98 -12.75 -17.83
N CYS A 130 -3.38 -13.47 -16.79
CA CYS A 130 -4.29 -14.60 -16.91
C CYS A 130 -5.67 -14.18 -17.43
N LEU A 131 -6.15 -12.99 -17.06
CA LEU A 131 -7.43 -12.47 -17.53
C LEU A 131 -7.38 -11.88 -18.97
N TYR A 132 -6.20 -11.86 -19.62
CA TYR A 132 -6.03 -11.34 -20.98
C TYR A 132 -7.01 -11.90 -22.03
N PRO A 133 -7.32 -13.22 -22.07
CA PRO A 133 -8.25 -13.75 -23.07
C PRO A 133 -9.69 -13.26 -22.92
N TRP A 134 -10.08 -12.76 -21.74
CA TRP A 134 -11.45 -12.38 -21.42
C TRP A 134 -11.68 -10.87 -21.43
N LEU A 135 -10.63 -10.05 -21.43
CA LEU A 135 -10.73 -8.59 -21.41
C LEU A 135 -10.26 -7.97 -22.72
N SER A 136 -10.87 -6.83 -23.08
CA SER A 136 -10.36 -6.02 -24.17
C SER A 136 -8.96 -5.48 -23.84
N PRO A 137 -8.06 -5.35 -24.83
CA PRO A 137 -6.72 -4.82 -24.63
C PRO A 137 -6.73 -3.43 -23.97
N SER A 138 -7.69 -2.58 -24.35
CA SER A 138 -7.91 -1.23 -23.81
C SER A 138 -8.21 -1.27 -22.30
N LEU A 139 -9.09 -2.17 -21.86
CA LEU A 139 -9.47 -2.32 -20.45
C LEU A 139 -8.32 -2.93 -19.63
N LEU A 140 -7.60 -3.90 -20.19
CA LEU A 140 -6.45 -4.51 -19.51
C LEU A 140 -5.32 -3.49 -19.30
N GLY A 141 -5.02 -2.68 -20.32
CA GLY A 141 -4.05 -1.59 -20.20
C GLY A 141 -4.41 -0.60 -19.09
N PHE A 142 -5.69 -0.23 -19.00
CA PHE A 142 -6.19 0.62 -17.92
C PHE A 142 -6.05 -0.02 -16.53
N LEU A 143 -6.37 -1.30 -16.39
CA LEU A 143 -6.23 -2.02 -15.11
C LEU A 143 -4.78 -2.11 -14.65
N VAL A 144 -3.85 -2.42 -15.56
CA VAL A 144 -2.41 -2.44 -15.26
C VAL A 144 -1.94 -1.05 -14.87
N PHE A 145 -2.38 -0.01 -15.60
CA PHE A 145 -2.05 1.37 -15.27
C PHE A 145 -2.52 1.74 -13.86
N ILE A 146 -3.79 1.50 -13.53
CA ILE A 146 -4.36 1.78 -12.20
C ILE A 146 -3.63 1.00 -11.10
N HIS A 147 -3.32 -0.29 -11.35
CA HIS A 147 -2.57 -1.13 -10.41
C HIS A 147 -1.19 -0.57 -10.10
N LEU A 148 -0.41 -0.24 -11.14
CA LEU A 148 0.91 0.36 -11.00
C LEU A 148 0.83 1.73 -10.34
N TRP A 149 -0.15 2.55 -10.74
CA TRP A 149 -0.41 3.88 -10.19
C TRP A 149 -0.60 3.81 -8.68
N LEU A 150 -1.56 3.01 -8.20
CA LEU A 150 -1.88 2.80 -6.78
C LEU A 150 -0.67 2.32 -5.95
N LEU A 151 0.21 1.51 -6.53
CA LEU A 151 1.40 1.00 -5.86
C LEU A 151 2.58 1.98 -5.87
N LEU A 152 2.65 2.86 -6.86
CA LEU A 152 3.75 3.80 -7.08
C LEU A 152 4.10 4.63 -5.84
N PRO A 153 3.18 5.32 -5.15
CA PRO A 153 3.54 6.14 -3.99
C PRO A 153 4.11 5.31 -2.84
N ARG A 154 3.67 4.04 -2.68
CA ARG A 154 4.22 3.13 -1.67
C ARG A 154 5.63 2.68 -2.03
N LEU A 155 5.84 2.32 -3.29
CA LEU A 155 7.15 1.89 -3.78
C LEU A 155 8.17 3.03 -3.71
N VAL A 156 7.77 4.27 -4.02
CA VAL A 156 8.61 5.46 -3.88
C VAL A 156 9.07 5.63 -2.42
N ILE A 157 8.17 5.49 -1.45
CA ILE A 157 8.54 5.56 -0.02
C ILE A 157 9.50 4.43 0.35
N ILE A 158 9.17 3.19 -0.01
CA ILE A 158 10.05 2.03 0.25
C ILE A 158 11.43 2.23 -0.40
N PHE A 159 11.48 2.85 -1.58
CA PHE A 159 12.72 3.16 -2.29
C PHE A 159 13.51 4.28 -1.58
N LEU A 160 12.85 5.37 -1.17
CA LEU A 160 13.45 6.47 -0.40
C LEU A 160 14.07 5.99 0.92
N LEU A 161 13.52 4.93 1.51
CA LEU A 161 14.00 4.31 2.74
C LEU A 161 14.86 3.05 2.50
N ARG A 162 15.15 2.67 1.23
CA ARG A 162 15.95 1.48 0.88
C ARG A 162 17.32 1.46 1.54
N LYS A 163 17.97 2.62 1.67
CA LYS A 163 19.32 2.75 2.26
C LYS A 163 19.39 2.24 3.72
N HIS A 164 18.25 2.25 4.42
CA HIS A 164 18.14 1.81 5.81
C HIS A 164 17.36 0.49 5.94
N SER A 165 17.19 -0.26 4.85
CA SER A 165 16.27 -1.40 4.82
C SER A 165 16.77 -2.68 5.50
N SER A 166 18.08 -2.84 5.73
CA SER A 166 18.64 -4.08 6.33
C SER A 166 18.44 -4.15 7.84
N THR A 167 18.49 -3.03 8.53
CA THR A 167 18.37 -2.92 10.00
C THR A 167 17.17 -2.07 10.44
N GLY A 168 16.41 -1.54 9.49
CA GLY A 168 15.35 -0.58 9.73
C GLY A 168 13.97 -1.18 9.96
N TYR A 169 13.30 -0.69 11.00
CA TYR A 169 11.88 -0.84 11.27
C TYR A 169 11.11 0.39 10.78
N LEU A 170 10.12 0.16 9.93
CA LEU A 170 9.18 1.17 9.48
C LEU A 170 8.09 1.37 10.54
N LYS A 171 7.89 2.62 10.95
CA LYS A 171 6.73 3.09 11.70
C LYS A 171 5.95 4.05 10.80
N ILE A 172 4.68 3.74 10.59
CA ILE A 172 3.77 4.59 9.82
C ILE A 172 3.02 5.45 10.80
N ASN A 173 3.13 6.76 10.66
CA ASN A 173 2.36 7.72 11.43
C ASN A 173 1.40 8.45 10.49
N GLU A 174 0.52 9.24 11.08
CA GLU A 174 -0.55 9.93 10.37
C GLU A 174 -0.06 10.88 9.26
N ASN A 175 1.05 11.58 9.52
CA ASN A 175 1.59 12.62 8.63
C ASN A 175 3.03 12.30 8.15
N ASP A 176 3.60 11.19 8.61
CA ASP A 176 4.97 10.82 8.30
C ASP A 176 5.21 9.31 8.29
N SER A 177 6.16 8.86 7.47
CA SER A 177 6.75 7.53 7.58
C SER A 177 8.15 7.67 8.16
N SER A 178 8.40 7.03 9.29
CA SER A 178 9.66 7.09 10.02
C SER A 178 10.32 5.71 10.04
N CYS A 179 11.62 5.67 9.82
CA CYS A 179 12.42 4.45 9.94
C CYS A 179 13.31 4.53 11.18
N TYR A 180 13.25 3.48 11.99
CA TYR A 180 13.99 3.31 13.22
C TYR A 180 14.98 2.16 13.09
N ALA A 181 16.14 2.24 13.72
CA ALA A 181 16.99 1.08 13.98
C ALA A 181 16.95 0.73 15.47
N GLN A 182 17.07 -0.56 15.77
CA GLN A 182 17.29 -1.10 17.10
C GLN A 182 18.79 -1.32 17.31
#